data_AF-A0A1H9SIT0-F1
#
_entry.id   AF-A0A1H9SIT0-F1
#
_cell.length_a   1.000
_cell.length_b   1.000
_cell.length_c   1.000
_cell.angle_alpha   90.00
_cell.angle_beta   90.00
_cell.angle_gamma   90.00
#
_symmetry.space_group_name_H-M   'P 1'
#
loop_
_entity.id
_entity.type
_entity.pdbx_description
1 polymer ?
#
loop_
_entity_poly.entity_id
_entity_poly.type
_entity_poly.pdbx_seq_one_letter_code
_entity_poly.pdbx_strand_id
1 'polypeptide(L)'
;MRASLDTNAIIHFYKAGLQNILFEFFDEGVFIYEQIRNIELNNHGRDILEAVDSDIRAGKIVLYTDEQLKKQAVFKIFQTNVNENRHLYGKGDLGEVYAISLAQTIGAYALVTDDIKQGGPYMSLLQFEDEVMPFTFADILILRFILGDVDAKQTVSDFNLINDKSELNWAFRSQVTKFIKRFLTDPYREDDKEWIRSRASACGVSIKNKMVELGRLL
;
A
#
# COMPACT_ATOMS: atom_id res chain seq x y z
N MET A 1 5.10 10.31 -4.68
CA MET A 1 4.72 9.60 -3.44
C MET A 1 5.66 8.45 -3.23
N ARG A 2 6.16 8.33 -2.00
CA ARG A 2 6.99 7.22 -1.55
C ARG A 2 6.17 6.32 -0.63
N ALA A 3 6.35 4.99 -0.71
CA ALA A 3 5.59 4.06 0.11
C ALA A 3 6.42 3.00 0.83
N SER A 4 6.06 2.74 2.09
CA SER A 4 6.47 1.54 2.81
C SER A 4 5.54 0.38 2.46
N LEU A 5 6.08 -0.82 2.25
CA LEU A 5 5.28 -1.99 1.89
C LEU A 5 5.20 -2.98 3.05
N ASP A 6 3.99 -3.38 3.39
CA ASP A 6 3.68 -4.54 4.24
C ASP A 6 3.95 -5.86 3.50
N THR A 7 4.26 -6.92 4.25
CA THR A 7 4.45 -8.29 3.78
C THR A 7 3.32 -8.77 2.87
N ASN A 8 2.07 -8.62 3.29
CA ASN A 8 0.92 -9.14 2.53
C ASN A 8 0.75 -8.41 1.20
N ALA A 9 0.91 -7.09 1.19
CA ALA A 9 0.87 -6.31 -0.04
C ALA A 9 1.95 -6.78 -1.04
N ILE A 10 3.18 -7.01 -0.57
CA ILE A 10 4.26 -7.55 -1.41
C ILE A 10 3.84 -8.91 -1.98
N ILE A 11 3.37 -9.82 -1.13
CA ILE A 11 2.95 -11.17 -1.54
C ILE A 11 1.87 -11.10 -2.63
N HIS A 12 0.84 -10.28 -2.44
CA HIS A 12 -0.28 -10.19 -3.36
C HIS A 12 0.12 -9.70 -4.75
N PHE A 13 0.90 -8.61 -4.82
CA PHE A 13 1.36 -8.07 -6.09
C PHE A 13 2.32 -9.04 -6.81
N TYR A 14 3.25 -9.67 -6.10
CA TYR A 14 4.23 -10.56 -6.72
C TYR A 14 3.64 -11.91 -7.15
N LYS A 15 2.71 -12.50 -6.39
CA LYS A 15 2.01 -13.73 -6.80
C LYS A 15 1.19 -13.54 -8.08
N ALA A 16 0.70 -12.32 -8.30
CA ALA A 16 0.02 -11.94 -9.53
C ALA A 16 0.98 -11.60 -10.69
N GLY A 17 2.28 -11.44 -10.43
CA GLY A 17 3.24 -10.93 -11.41
C GLY A 17 3.00 -9.46 -11.78
N LEU A 18 2.39 -8.69 -10.87
CA LEU A 18 1.94 -7.31 -11.09
C LEU A 18 2.69 -6.29 -10.22
N GLN A 19 3.84 -6.65 -9.65
CA GLN A 19 4.64 -5.78 -8.78
C GLN A 19 5.10 -4.48 -9.45
N ASN A 20 5.21 -4.43 -10.78
CA ASN A 20 5.55 -3.20 -11.49
C ASN A 20 4.54 -2.07 -11.25
N ILE A 21 3.29 -2.39 -10.94
CA ILE A 21 2.27 -1.39 -10.57
C ILE A 21 2.72 -0.58 -9.36
N LEU A 22 3.38 -1.20 -8.38
CA LEU A 22 3.90 -0.49 -7.21
C LEU A 22 4.98 0.52 -7.60
N PHE A 23 5.88 0.13 -8.50
CA PHE A 23 7.00 0.97 -8.92
C PHE A 23 6.56 2.13 -9.82
N GLU A 24 5.54 1.91 -10.64
CA GLU A 24 4.97 2.94 -11.52
C GLU A 24 4.10 3.93 -10.73
N PHE A 25 3.31 3.43 -9.79
CA PHE A 25 2.40 4.27 -9.00
C PHE A 25 3.12 5.13 -7.95
N PHE A 26 4.16 4.58 -7.29
CA PHE A 26 4.96 5.30 -6.31
C PHE A 26 6.26 5.81 -6.96
N ASP A 27 6.15 6.93 -7.66
CA ASP A 27 7.22 7.59 -8.42
C ASP A 27 8.46 8.00 -7.60
N GLU A 28 8.34 8.22 -6.29
CA GLU A 28 9.48 8.46 -5.40
C GLU A 28 10.09 7.16 -4.84
N GLY A 29 9.54 6.01 -5.22
CA GLY A 29 10.01 4.67 -4.90
C GLY A 29 9.27 4.00 -3.74
N VAL A 30 9.49 2.70 -3.65
CA VAL A 30 8.96 1.85 -2.57
C VAL A 30 10.10 1.29 -1.74
N PHE A 31 9.81 0.98 -0.48
CA PHE A 31 10.83 0.50 0.46
C PHE A 31 10.26 -0.45 1.50
N ILE A 32 11.15 -1.26 2.08
CA ILE A 32 10.82 -2.23 3.12
C ILE A 32 11.90 -2.27 4.20
N TYR A 33 11.53 -2.72 5.39
CA TYR A 33 12.50 -3.00 6.45
C TYR A 33 13.07 -4.41 6.32
N GLU A 34 14.32 -4.61 6.73
CA GLU A 34 15.03 -5.89 6.56
C GLU A 34 14.36 -7.08 7.24
N GLN A 35 13.59 -6.87 8.31
CA GLN A 35 12.81 -7.95 8.94
C GLN A 35 11.69 -8.47 8.03
N ILE A 36 11.05 -7.60 7.25
CA ILE A 36 10.01 -8.00 6.29
C ILE A 36 10.64 -8.93 5.24
N ARG A 37 11.80 -8.55 4.69
CA ARG A 37 12.54 -9.44 3.78
C ARG A 37 12.96 -10.72 4.53
N ASN A 38 13.77 -10.58 5.56
CA ASN A 38 14.58 -11.68 6.09
C ASN A 38 13.79 -12.68 6.93
N ILE A 39 12.64 -12.29 7.48
CA ILE A 39 11.80 -13.17 8.30
C ILE A 39 10.44 -13.36 7.65
N GLU A 40 9.69 -12.28 7.42
CA GLU A 40 8.29 -12.39 7.01
C GLU A 40 8.14 -13.06 5.63
N LEU A 41 8.87 -12.60 4.61
CA LEU A 41 8.80 -13.19 3.28
C LEU A 41 9.41 -14.61 3.24
N ASN A 42 10.39 -14.92 4.10
CA ASN A 42 10.91 -16.29 4.22
C ASN A 42 9.84 -17.26 4.77
N ASN A 43 9.01 -16.78 5.69
CA ASN A 43 7.97 -17.59 6.32
C ASN A 43 6.70 -17.71 5.45
N HIS A 44 6.32 -16.62 4.77
CA HIS A 44 4.99 -16.49 4.16
C HIS A 44 5.00 -16.34 2.62
N GLY A 45 6.12 -15.98 2.01
CA GLY A 45 6.23 -15.65 0.59
C GLY A 45 7.45 -16.29 -0.09
N ARG A 46 7.82 -17.50 0.31
CA ARG A 46 9.05 -18.15 -0.17
C ARG A 46 9.11 -18.31 -1.70
N ASP A 47 7.95 -18.49 -2.33
CA ASP A 47 7.75 -18.62 -3.77
C ASP A 47 8.07 -17.33 -4.55
N ILE A 48 7.98 -16.16 -3.91
CA ILE A 48 8.24 -14.86 -4.55
C ILE A 48 9.62 -14.26 -4.22
N LEU A 49 10.36 -14.87 -3.28
CA LEU A 49 11.61 -14.31 -2.76
C LEU A 49 12.64 -13.98 -3.84
N GLU A 50 12.80 -14.85 -4.84
CA GLU A 50 13.79 -14.62 -5.91
C GLU A 50 13.46 -13.37 -6.72
N ALA A 51 12.17 -13.16 -7.02
CA ALA A 51 11.70 -11.98 -7.72
C ALA A 51 11.87 -10.71 -6.87
N VAL A 52 11.50 -10.77 -5.58
CA VAL A 52 11.68 -9.64 -4.65
C VAL A 52 13.17 -9.28 -4.52
N ASP A 53 14.03 -10.27 -4.32
CA ASP A 53 15.48 -10.06 -4.19
C ASP A 53 16.08 -9.50 -5.49
N SER A 54 15.54 -9.89 -6.64
CA SER A 54 15.93 -9.32 -7.93
C SER A 54 15.56 -7.84 -8.04
N ASP A 55 14.35 -7.46 -7.63
CA ASP A 55 13.89 -6.06 -7.67
C ASP A 55 14.59 -5.20 -6.60
N ILE A 56 14.99 -5.78 -5.45
CA ILE A 56 15.89 -5.12 -4.48
C ILE A 56 17.27 -4.86 -5.10
N ARG A 57 17.89 -5.88 -5.72
CA ARG A 57 19.21 -5.73 -6.39
C ARG A 57 19.16 -4.73 -7.55
N ALA A 58 18.04 -4.66 -8.25
CA ALA A 58 17.80 -3.70 -9.32
C ALA A 58 17.52 -2.27 -8.80
N GLY A 59 17.40 -2.08 -7.48
CA GLY A 59 17.13 -0.78 -6.88
C GLY A 59 15.67 -0.32 -6.98
N LYS A 60 14.75 -1.19 -7.39
CA LYS A 60 13.31 -0.87 -7.47
C LYS A 60 12.65 -0.87 -6.09
N ILE A 61 13.17 -1.69 -5.16
CA ILE A 61 12.78 -1.68 -3.75
C ILE A 61 14.01 -1.28 -2.93
N VAL A 62 13.88 -0.22 -2.13
CA VAL A 62 14.92 0.15 -1.17
C VAL A 62 14.76 -0.71 0.09
N LEU A 63 15.75 -1.55 0.36
CA LEU A 63 15.86 -2.29 1.62
C LEU A 63 16.50 -1.39 2.67
N TYR A 64 15.82 -1.14 3.79
CA TYR A 64 16.36 -0.47 4.96
C TYR A 64 16.81 -1.48 6.02
N THR A 65 18.07 -1.40 6.40
CA THR A 65 18.67 -2.14 7.51
C THR A 65 18.87 -1.24 8.73
N ASP A 66 19.06 -1.85 9.89
CA ASP A 66 19.52 -1.17 11.10
C ASP A 66 20.73 -0.27 10.84
N GLU A 67 21.70 -0.74 10.06
CA GLU A 67 22.90 0.02 9.74
C GLU A 67 22.59 1.27 8.91
N GLN A 68 21.67 1.19 7.95
CA GLN A 68 21.27 2.35 7.15
C GLN A 68 20.50 3.37 8.01
N LEU A 69 19.58 2.90 8.85
CA LEU A 69 18.86 3.77 9.78
C LEU A 69 19.80 4.44 10.79
N LYS A 70 20.85 3.75 11.25
CA LYS A 70 21.90 4.31 12.13
C LYS A 70 22.73 5.36 11.39
N LYS A 71 23.12 5.08 10.14
CA LYS A 71 23.86 6.04 9.29
C LYS A 71 23.05 7.31 9.02
N GLN A 72 21.73 7.19 8.91
CA GLN A 72 20.81 8.33 8.77
C GLN A 72 20.44 9.01 10.09
N ALA A 73 20.98 8.53 11.23
CA ALA A 73 20.68 9.02 12.58
C ALA A 73 19.20 8.92 13.01
N VAL A 74 18.39 8.10 12.34
CA VAL A 74 16.95 7.91 12.62
C VAL A 74 16.62 6.58 13.31
N PHE A 75 17.60 5.71 13.53
CA PHE A 75 17.37 4.38 14.12
C PHE A 75 16.66 4.41 15.47
N LYS A 76 16.98 5.37 16.35
CA LYS A 76 16.29 5.50 17.64
C LYS A 76 14.83 5.88 17.48
N ILE A 77 14.50 6.74 16.51
CA ILE A 77 13.13 7.15 16.18
C ILE A 77 12.36 5.92 15.69
N PHE A 78 12.97 5.14 14.79
CA PHE A 78 12.39 3.89 14.31
C PHE A 78 12.08 2.92 15.45
N GLN A 79 13.00 2.71 16.40
CA GLN A 79 12.77 1.84 17.54
C GLN A 79 11.61 2.32 18.43
N THR A 80 11.48 3.64 18.63
CA THR A 80 10.34 4.22 19.35
C THR A 80 9.05 3.91 18.61
N ASN A 81 8.97 4.20 17.31
CA ASN A 81 7.77 3.92 16.50
C ASN A 81 7.41 2.43 16.51
N VAL A 82 8.41 1.53 16.41
CA VAL A 82 8.18 0.07 16.52
C VAL A 82 7.58 -0.30 17.87
N ASN A 83 8.09 0.27 18.96
CA ASN A 83 7.56 -0.02 20.28
C ASN A 83 6.13 0.50 20.44
N GLU A 84 5.84 1.72 19.99
CA GLU A 84 4.49 2.30 20.05
C GLU A 84 3.49 1.48 19.21
N ASN A 85 3.84 1.18 17.96
CA ASN A 85 3.00 0.38 17.07
C ASN A 85 2.78 -1.06 17.60
N ARG A 86 3.73 -1.66 18.32
CA ARG A 86 3.53 -2.96 18.99
C ARG A 86 2.48 -2.94 20.11
N HIS A 87 2.19 -1.78 20.70
CA HIS A 87 1.10 -1.67 21.67
C HIS A 87 -0.27 -1.57 20.98
N LEU A 88 -0.30 -1.08 19.73
CA LEU A 88 -1.51 -0.90 18.94
C LEU A 88 -1.89 -2.18 18.18
N TYR A 89 -0.92 -2.89 17.63
CA TYR A 89 -1.13 -4.06 16.78
C TYR A 89 -0.80 -5.37 17.52
N GLY A 90 -1.39 -6.48 17.08
CA GLY A 90 -1.26 -7.77 17.74
C GLY A 90 0.19 -8.30 17.72
N LYS A 91 0.54 -9.17 18.68
CA LYS A 91 1.89 -9.77 18.78
C LYS A 91 2.32 -10.58 17.54
N GLY A 92 1.39 -10.97 16.67
CA GLY A 92 1.65 -11.70 15.42
C GLY A 92 1.89 -10.80 14.21
N ASP A 93 1.63 -9.50 14.31
CA ASP A 93 1.57 -8.58 13.17
C ASP A 93 2.90 -7.80 13.01
N LEU A 94 4.03 -8.49 13.12
CA LEU A 94 5.35 -7.84 13.13
C LEU A 94 5.70 -7.19 11.79
N GLY A 95 5.32 -7.79 10.66
CA GLY A 95 5.49 -7.19 9.34
C GLY A 95 4.82 -5.83 9.21
N GLU A 96 3.56 -5.75 9.64
CA GLU A 96 2.75 -4.51 9.65
C GLU A 96 3.39 -3.45 10.55
N VAL A 97 3.75 -3.83 11.78
CA VAL A 97 4.45 -2.96 12.75
C VAL A 97 5.71 -2.35 12.14
N TYR A 98 6.54 -3.16 11.48
CA TYR A 98 7.77 -2.64 10.88
C TYR A 98 7.49 -1.75 9.67
N ALA A 99 6.51 -2.10 8.84
CA ALA A 99 6.15 -1.31 7.66
C ALA A 99 5.65 0.09 8.04
N ILE A 100 4.71 0.20 8.97
CA ILE A 100 4.18 1.49 9.44
C ILE A 100 5.26 2.30 10.19
N SER A 101 6.04 1.65 11.06
CA SER A 101 7.09 2.35 11.82
C SER A 101 8.17 2.90 10.91
N LEU A 102 8.51 2.19 9.84
CA LEU A 102 9.47 2.66 8.86
C LEU A 102 8.90 3.82 8.05
N ALA A 103 7.61 3.77 7.65
CA ALA A 103 6.94 4.89 6.97
C ALA A 103 7.00 6.17 7.81
N GLN A 104 6.61 6.09 9.08
CA GLN A 104 6.65 7.20 10.04
C GLN A 104 8.08 7.72 10.28
N THR A 105 9.09 6.84 10.25
CA THR A 105 10.50 7.25 10.49
C THR A 105 11.10 7.97 9.30
N ILE A 106 10.88 7.44 8.10
CA ILE A 106 11.50 7.93 6.87
C ILE A 106 10.72 9.12 6.29
N GLY A 107 9.56 9.47 6.87
CA GLY A 107 8.69 10.53 6.38
C GLY A 107 8.03 10.16 5.06
N ALA A 108 7.62 8.90 4.92
CA ALA A 108 6.94 8.46 3.71
C ALA A 108 5.46 8.84 3.74
N TYR A 109 4.96 9.25 2.58
CA TYR A 109 3.56 9.64 2.41
C TYR A 109 2.58 8.48 2.52
N ALA A 110 3.04 7.23 2.35
CA ALA A 110 2.15 6.09 2.19
C ALA A 110 2.62 4.80 2.87
N LEU A 111 1.64 4.01 3.29
CA LEU A 111 1.77 2.60 3.64
C LEU A 111 0.90 1.78 2.69
N VAL A 112 1.45 0.72 2.08
CA VAL A 112 0.63 -0.26 1.36
C VAL A 112 0.42 -1.47 2.24
N THR A 113 -0.85 -1.76 2.57
CA THR A 113 -1.26 -2.91 3.38
C THR A 113 -2.69 -3.31 3.04
N ASP A 114 -2.94 -4.61 3.03
CA ASP A 114 -4.27 -5.18 2.82
C ASP A 114 -4.95 -5.61 4.13
N ASP A 115 -4.32 -5.34 5.28
CA ASP A 115 -4.95 -5.56 6.58
C ASP A 115 -5.95 -4.46 6.91
N ILE A 116 -7.17 -4.68 6.42
CA ILE A 116 -8.34 -3.81 6.57
C ILE A 116 -9.19 -4.17 7.81
N LYS A 117 -8.72 -5.05 8.70
CA LYS A 117 -9.48 -5.43 9.90
C LYS A 117 -9.60 -4.24 10.86
N GLN A 118 -10.64 -4.20 11.68
CA GLN A 118 -10.73 -3.18 12.73
C GLN A 118 -9.54 -3.35 13.70
N GLY A 119 -8.83 -2.25 13.97
CA GLY A 119 -7.57 -2.27 14.72
C GLY A 119 -6.34 -2.70 13.90
N GLY A 120 -6.50 -3.07 12.63
CA GLY A 120 -5.38 -3.27 11.70
C GLY A 120 -4.82 -1.95 11.17
N PRO A 121 -3.61 -1.96 10.57
CA PRO A 121 -2.87 -0.76 10.16
C PRO A 121 -3.64 0.13 9.19
N TYR A 122 -4.39 -0.45 8.23
CA TYR A 122 -5.19 0.35 7.30
C TYR A 122 -6.26 1.15 8.03
N MET A 123 -7.06 0.50 8.88
CA MET A 123 -8.15 1.17 9.59
C MET A 123 -7.65 2.14 10.66
N SER A 124 -6.56 1.79 11.35
CA SER A 124 -5.95 2.63 12.38
C SER A 124 -5.42 3.95 11.80
N LEU A 125 -4.69 3.90 10.69
CA LEU A 125 -4.16 5.11 10.04
C LEU A 125 -5.24 6.04 9.46
N LEU A 126 -6.43 5.52 9.15
CA LEU A 126 -7.56 6.36 8.76
C LEU A 126 -8.19 7.09 9.94
N GLN A 127 -8.08 6.56 11.15
CA GLN A 127 -8.69 7.11 12.36
C GLN A 127 -7.75 8.01 13.15
N PHE A 128 -6.44 7.84 13.00
CA PHE A 128 -5.42 8.65 13.66
C PHE A 128 -5.01 9.86 12.81
N GLU A 129 -4.63 10.95 13.48
CA GLU A 129 -3.96 12.09 12.85
C GLU A 129 -2.50 11.70 12.58
N ASP A 130 -2.26 10.98 11.49
CA ASP A 130 -0.93 10.57 11.01
C ASP A 130 -0.64 11.20 9.63
N GLU A 131 0.62 11.36 9.24
CA GLU A 131 0.98 11.84 7.91
C GLU A 131 1.02 10.71 6.86
N VAL A 132 1.03 9.45 7.32
CA VAL A 132 1.08 8.27 6.46
C VAL A 132 -0.32 7.89 5.97
N MET A 133 -0.54 7.97 4.65
CA MET A 133 -1.78 7.54 4.02
C MET A 133 -1.77 6.02 3.72
N PRO A 134 -2.72 5.23 4.25
CA PRO A 134 -2.76 3.80 3.96
C PRO A 134 -3.41 3.55 2.59
N PHE A 135 -2.94 2.53 1.87
CA PHE A 135 -3.56 2.04 0.62
C PHE A 135 -3.60 0.52 0.61
N THR A 136 -4.73 -0.04 0.21
CA THR A 136 -4.82 -1.44 -0.22
C THR A 136 -4.34 -1.58 -1.67
N PHE A 137 -4.11 -2.83 -2.12
CA PHE A 137 -3.89 -3.06 -3.56
C PHE A 137 -5.08 -2.54 -4.38
N ALA A 138 -6.31 -2.71 -3.89
CA ALA A 138 -7.52 -2.29 -4.59
C ALA A 138 -7.58 -0.77 -4.75
N ASP A 139 -7.19 -0.01 -3.72
CA ASP A 139 -7.10 1.46 -3.81
C ASP A 139 -6.11 1.87 -4.90
N ILE A 140 -4.93 1.25 -4.95
CA ILE A 140 -3.91 1.51 -5.96
C ILE A 140 -4.46 1.25 -7.36
N LEU A 141 -5.13 0.11 -7.58
CA LEU A 141 -5.71 -0.24 -8.88
C LEU A 141 -6.79 0.77 -9.33
N ILE A 142 -7.64 1.23 -8.41
CA ILE A 142 -8.66 2.23 -8.71
C ILE A 142 -8.01 3.59 -8.99
N LEU A 143 -6.98 3.97 -8.24
CA LEU A 143 -6.29 5.26 -8.40
C LEU A 143 -5.59 5.36 -9.75
N ARG A 144 -4.78 4.37 -10.16
CA ARG A 144 -4.14 4.40 -11.49
C ARG A 144 -5.15 4.49 -12.64
N PHE A 145 -6.33 3.88 -12.49
CA PHE A 145 -7.41 4.03 -13.46
C PHE A 145 -7.98 5.44 -13.50
N ILE A 146 -8.25 6.02 -12.32
CA ILE A 146 -8.75 7.40 -12.20
C ILE A 146 -7.75 8.35 -12.85
N LEU A 147 -6.46 8.21 -12.53
CA LEU A 147 -5.37 9.07 -13.00
C LEU A 147 -5.05 8.89 -14.49
N GLY A 148 -5.53 7.81 -15.11
CA GLY A 148 -5.49 7.62 -16.56
C GLY A 148 -4.40 6.70 -17.07
N ASP A 149 -3.70 5.98 -16.19
CA ASP A 149 -2.61 5.08 -16.55
C ASP A 149 -3.11 3.80 -17.27
N VAL A 150 -4.32 3.36 -16.92
CA VAL A 150 -4.97 2.16 -17.46
C VAL A 150 -6.46 2.39 -17.70
N ASP A 151 -7.09 1.51 -18.47
CA ASP A 151 -8.54 1.51 -18.68
C ASP A 151 -9.30 0.67 -17.62
N ALA A 152 -10.63 0.77 -17.63
CA ALA A 152 -11.48 0.07 -16.67
C ALA A 152 -11.39 -1.47 -16.80
N LYS A 153 -11.17 -1.99 -18.01
CA LYS A 153 -11.09 -3.45 -18.24
C LYS A 153 -9.80 -4.02 -17.66
N GLN A 154 -8.66 -3.37 -17.91
CA GLN A 154 -7.38 -3.76 -17.32
C GLN A 154 -7.45 -3.68 -15.79
N THR A 155 -8.14 -2.68 -15.26
CA THR A 155 -8.33 -2.52 -13.82
C THR A 155 -9.10 -3.68 -13.19
N VAL A 156 -10.20 -4.10 -13.81
CA VAL A 156 -10.96 -5.29 -13.38
C VAL A 156 -10.13 -6.56 -13.53
N SER A 157 -9.40 -6.71 -14.65
CA SER A 157 -8.53 -7.87 -14.89
C SER A 157 -7.45 -8.01 -13.82
N ASP A 158 -6.75 -6.92 -13.51
CA ASP A 158 -5.66 -6.93 -12.53
C ASP A 158 -6.19 -7.14 -11.11
N PHE A 159 -7.37 -6.58 -10.78
CA PHE A 159 -8.02 -6.85 -9.50
C PHE A 159 -8.33 -8.34 -9.35
N ASN A 160 -8.97 -8.93 -10.36
CA ASN A 160 -9.33 -10.35 -10.33
C ASN A 160 -8.07 -11.23 -10.25
N LEU A 161 -7.02 -10.88 -10.99
CA LEU A 161 -5.76 -11.64 -10.96
C LEU A 161 -5.12 -11.63 -9.57
N ILE A 162 -5.01 -10.46 -8.91
CA ILE A 162 -4.47 -10.37 -7.54
C ILE A 162 -5.36 -11.13 -6.56
N ASN A 163 -6.69 -10.91 -6.65
CA ASN A 163 -7.67 -11.52 -5.76
C ASN A 163 -7.65 -13.05 -5.85
N ASP A 164 -7.56 -13.60 -7.06
CA ASP A 164 -7.58 -15.04 -7.32
C ASP A 164 -6.24 -15.69 -6.95
N LYS A 165 -5.11 -15.07 -7.30
CA LYS A 165 -3.76 -15.59 -6.97
C LYS A 165 -3.45 -15.56 -5.48
N SER A 166 -4.15 -14.70 -4.74
CA SER A 166 -3.97 -14.52 -3.29
C SER A 166 -5.12 -15.09 -2.47
N GLU A 167 -6.13 -15.69 -3.11
CA GLU A 167 -7.30 -16.32 -2.48
C GLU A 167 -8.03 -15.39 -1.49
N LEU A 168 -8.08 -14.09 -1.79
CA LEU A 168 -8.60 -13.07 -0.87
C LEU A 168 -10.13 -13.08 -0.78
N ASN A 169 -10.82 -13.61 -1.78
CA ASN A 169 -12.28 -13.64 -1.88
C ASN A 169 -12.94 -12.26 -1.77
N TRP A 170 -12.25 -11.20 -2.20
CA TRP A 170 -12.79 -9.84 -2.23
C TRP A 170 -13.65 -9.63 -3.48
N ALA A 171 -14.83 -9.05 -3.29
CA ALA A 171 -15.64 -8.57 -4.40
C ALA A 171 -15.20 -7.16 -4.82
N PHE A 172 -14.86 -6.96 -6.10
CA PHE A 172 -14.35 -5.65 -6.54
C PHE A 172 -15.37 -4.52 -6.34
N ARG A 173 -16.65 -4.79 -6.58
CA ARG A 173 -17.76 -3.86 -6.27
C ARG A 173 -17.75 -3.38 -4.82
N SER A 174 -17.43 -4.25 -3.87
CA SER A 174 -17.31 -3.89 -2.45
C SER A 174 -16.13 -2.96 -2.22
N GLN A 175 -14.97 -3.24 -2.83
CA GLN A 175 -13.78 -2.39 -2.69
C GLN A 175 -13.99 -1.02 -3.33
N VAL A 176 -14.64 -0.94 -4.50
CA VAL A 176 -15.03 0.34 -5.11
C VAL A 176 -15.99 1.13 -4.24
N THR A 177 -16.94 0.47 -3.58
CA THR A 177 -17.88 1.14 -2.65
C THR A 177 -17.12 1.74 -1.46
N LYS A 178 -16.17 1.00 -0.87
CA LYS A 178 -15.30 1.48 0.20
C LYS A 178 -14.42 2.65 -0.25
N PHE A 179 -13.85 2.56 -1.44
CA PHE A 179 -13.04 3.62 -2.05
C PHE A 179 -13.85 4.92 -2.22
N ILE A 180 -15.06 4.84 -2.81
CA ILE A 180 -15.94 6.00 -2.99
C ILE A 180 -16.28 6.61 -1.63
N LYS A 181 -16.59 5.76 -0.64
CA LYS A 181 -16.88 6.24 0.71
C LYS A 181 -15.72 7.06 1.26
N ARG A 182 -14.52 6.46 1.28
CA ARG A 182 -13.29 7.05 1.81
C ARG A 182 -12.87 8.33 1.10
N PHE A 183 -12.90 8.36 -0.23
CA PHE A 183 -12.26 9.46 -0.98
C PHE A 183 -13.24 10.53 -1.45
N LEU A 184 -14.56 10.26 -1.50
CA LEU A 184 -15.51 11.13 -2.18
C LEU A 184 -16.69 11.57 -1.32
N THR A 185 -17.34 10.64 -0.62
CA THR A 185 -18.65 10.92 0.01
C THR A 185 -18.60 11.12 1.52
N ASP A 186 -17.83 10.31 2.24
CA ASP A 186 -17.81 10.25 3.71
C ASP A 186 -16.39 9.88 4.18
N PRO A 187 -15.40 10.78 3.96
CA PRO A 187 -14.01 10.49 4.23
C PRO A 187 -13.75 10.42 5.74
N TYR A 188 -12.84 9.54 6.15
CA TYR A 188 -12.33 9.57 7.52
C TYR A 188 -11.53 10.85 7.80
N ARG A 189 -10.87 11.38 6.76
CA ARG A 189 -10.05 12.59 6.78
C ARG A 189 -10.38 13.44 5.56
N GLU A 190 -10.75 14.70 5.74
CA GLU A 190 -11.02 15.59 4.59
C GLU A 190 -9.78 15.73 3.68
N ASP A 191 -8.57 15.61 4.22
CA ASP A 191 -7.31 15.57 3.47
C ASP A 191 -7.29 14.52 2.35
N ASP A 192 -7.85 13.32 2.56
CA ASP A 192 -7.90 12.27 1.53
C ASP A 192 -8.71 12.73 0.31
N LYS A 193 -9.83 13.42 0.57
CA LYS A 193 -10.74 13.94 -0.45
C LYS A 193 -10.16 15.14 -1.18
N GLU A 194 -9.46 16.01 -0.48
CA GLU A 194 -8.71 17.11 -1.11
C GLU A 194 -7.55 16.59 -1.95
N TRP A 195 -6.82 15.60 -1.43
CA TRP A 195 -5.69 14.97 -2.10
C TRP A 195 -6.10 14.34 -3.44
N ILE A 196 -7.14 13.50 -3.47
CA ILE A 196 -7.58 12.86 -4.72
C ILE A 196 -8.12 13.88 -5.73
N ARG A 197 -8.81 14.93 -5.27
CA ARG A 197 -9.34 15.99 -6.14
C ARG A 197 -8.21 16.80 -6.77
N SER A 198 -7.20 17.14 -5.99
CA SER A 198 -6.00 17.84 -6.48
C SER A 198 -5.27 17.01 -7.54
N ARG A 199 -5.06 15.71 -7.27
CA ARG A 199 -4.43 14.77 -8.21
C ARG A 199 -5.24 14.61 -9.50
N ALA A 200 -6.55 14.38 -9.39
CA ALA A 200 -7.44 14.26 -10.55
C ALA A 200 -7.48 15.54 -11.40
N SER A 201 -7.51 16.70 -10.75
CA SER A 201 -7.46 18.01 -11.43
C SER A 201 -6.16 18.20 -12.20
N ALA A 202 -5.02 17.85 -11.59
CA ALA A 202 -3.70 17.92 -12.23
C ALA A 202 -3.61 17.03 -13.49
N CYS A 203 -4.28 15.88 -13.49
CA CYS A 203 -4.38 14.98 -14.64
C CYS A 203 -5.49 15.36 -15.64
N GLY A 204 -6.30 16.40 -15.36
CA GLY A 204 -7.43 16.80 -16.21
C GLY A 204 -8.56 15.77 -16.29
N VAL A 205 -8.70 14.90 -15.28
CA VAL A 205 -9.68 13.80 -15.27
C VAL A 205 -10.90 14.10 -14.40
N SER A 206 -12.06 13.59 -14.81
CA SER A 206 -13.28 13.62 -14.01
C SER A 206 -13.44 12.31 -13.24
N ILE A 207 -13.20 12.35 -11.92
CA ILE A 207 -13.39 11.18 -11.03
C ILE A 207 -14.80 10.60 -11.21
N LYS A 208 -15.82 11.46 -11.26
CA LYS A 208 -17.21 11.01 -11.44
C LYS A 208 -17.39 10.17 -12.71
N ASN A 209 -16.84 10.62 -13.83
CA ASN A 209 -16.96 9.90 -15.10
C ASN A 209 -16.21 8.56 -15.05
N LYS A 210 -15.00 8.56 -14.47
CA LYS A 210 -14.22 7.33 -14.24
C LYS A 210 -14.99 6.33 -13.38
N MET A 211 -15.58 6.75 -12.26
CA MET A 211 -16.36 5.83 -11.42
C MET A 211 -17.61 5.28 -12.11
N VAL A 212 -18.28 6.06 -12.96
CA VAL A 212 -19.41 5.59 -13.77
C VAL A 212 -18.95 4.56 -14.81
N GLU A 213 -17.80 4.77 -15.45
CA GLU A 213 -17.21 3.83 -16.40
C GLU A 213 -16.87 2.51 -15.73
N LEU A 214 -16.14 2.55 -14.61
CA LEU A 214 -15.77 1.36 -13.85
C LEU A 214 -17.01 0.61 -13.36
N GLY A 215 -18.01 1.34 -12.84
CA GLY A 215 -19.25 0.75 -12.33
C GLY A 215 -20.10 -0.01 -13.36
N ARG A 216 -19.87 0.16 -14.68
CA ARG A 216 -20.54 -0.62 -15.73
C ARG A 216 -19.96 -2.03 -15.91
N LEU A 217 -18.76 -2.28 -15.40
CA LEU A 217 -18.06 -3.56 -15.51
C LEU A 217 -18.14 -4.41 -14.22
N LEU A 218 -18.60 -3.83 -13.12
CA LEU A 218 -18.75 -4.47 -11.81
C LEU A 218 -20.18 -4.95 -11.59
#